data_AF-A0A5B9Q975-F1
#
_entry.id   AF-A0A5B9Q975-F1
#
_cell.length_a   1.000
_cell.length_b   1.000
_cell.length_c   1.000
_cell.angle_alpha   90.00
_cell.angle_beta   90.00
_cell.angle_gamma   90.00
#
_symmetry.space_group_name_H-M   'P 1'
#
loop_
_entity.id
_entity.type
_entity.pdbx_description
1 polymer ?
#
loop_
_entity_poly.entity_id
_entity_poly.type
_entity_poly.pdbx_seq_one_letter_code
_entity_poly.pdbx_strand_id
1 'polypeptide(L)' 'MFARTDIKQARWYVVKADVKKCARLNCITHLLNLIPYQDLTPTPPKLPPRPNDGAYLRPPLENQTFILEVW' A
#
# COMPACT_ATOMS: atom_id res chain seq x y z
N MET A 1 -17.15 11.78 28.71
CA MET A 1 -15.91 11.21 28.14
C MET A 1 -14.85 12.31 27.97
N PHE A 2 -14.90 13.12 26.90
CA PHE A 2 -13.86 14.13 26.60
C PHE A 2 -13.57 15.10 27.74
N ALA A 3 -14.60 15.59 28.43
CA ALA A 3 -14.45 16.51 29.57
C ALA A 3 -13.53 15.99 30.70
N ARG A 4 -13.31 14.67 30.81
CA ARG A 4 -12.46 14.08 31.86
C ARG A 4 -11.17 13.47 31.33
N THR A 5 -11.13 13.08 30.05
CA THR A 5 -10.02 12.32 29.45
C THR A 5 -9.20 13.12 28.45
N ASP A 6 -9.65 14.29 28.01
CA ASP A 6 -8.89 15.15 27.11
C ASP A 6 -7.87 15.98 27.90
N ILE A 7 -6.60 15.56 27.82
CA ILE A 7 -5.49 16.19 28.53
C ILE A 7 -4.41 16.62 27.54
N LYS A 8 -3.62 17.65 27.88
CA LYS A 8 -2.61 18.21 26.95
C LYS A 8 -1.58 17.18 26.44
N GLN A 9 -1.28 16.17 27.26
CA GLN A 9 -0.35 15.07 26.97
C GLN A 9 -0.95 14.00 26.05
N ALA A 10 -2.28 13.81 26.07
CA ALA A 10 -3.01 12.80 25.32
C ALA A 10 -4.36 13.38 24.88
N ARG A 11 -4.32 14.16 23.80
CA ARG A 11 -5.48 14.92 23.31
C ARG A 11 -6.42 14.07 22.49
N TRP A 12 -7.71 14.34 22.60
CA TRP A 12 -8.71 13.82 21.68
C TRP A 12 -8.84 14.71 20.45
N TYR A 13 -8.77 14.11 19.26
CA TYR A 13 -9.02 14.80 17.99
C TYR A 13 -10.34 14.32 17.38
N VAL A 14 -11.21 15.26 17.03
CA VAL A 14 -12.54 14.96 16.47
C VAL A 14 -12.51 15.19 14.96
N VAL A 15 -12.96 14.19 14.19
CA VAL A 15 -12.98 14.23 12.72
C VAL A 15 -14.43 14.14 12.22
N LYS A 16 -14.82 15.07 11.35
CA LYS A 16 -16.13 15.03 10.68
C LYS A 16 -16.17 13.86 9.69
N ALA A 17 -17.15 12.97 9.85
CA ALA A 17 -17.19 11.67 9.18
C ALA A 17 -18.34 11.48 8.17
N ASP A 18 -19.07 12.54 7.82
CA ASP A 18 -20.18 12.47 6.85
C ASP A 18 -19.72 11.91 5.51
N VAL A 19 -18.53 12.34 5.05
CA VAL A 19 -17.86 11.78 3.88
C VAL A 19 -16.72 10.85 4.33
N LYS A 20 -17.01 9.54 4.34
CA LYS A 20 -16.09 8.50 4.83
C LYS A 20 -14.70 8.54 4.18
N LYS A 21 -14.62 8.81 2.87
CA LYS A 21 -13.33 8.91 2.15
C LYS A 21 -12.48 10.07 2.68
N CYS A 22 -13.06 11.25 2.81
CA CYS A 22 -12.38 12.44 3.35
C CYS A 22 -11.98 12.23 4.81
N ALA A 23 -12.85 11.64 5.63
CA ALA A 23 -12.55 11.38 7.04
C ALA A 23 -11.33 10.46 7.22
N ARG A 24 -11.24 9.40 6.40
CA ARG A 24 -10.08 8.48 6.41
C ARG A 24 -8.79 9.20 6.04
N LEU A 25 -8.82 9.98 4.95
CA LEU A 25 -7.65 10.75 4.52
C LEU A 25 -7.22 11.75 5.59
N ASN A 26 -8.17 12.49 6.19
CA ASN A 26 -7.87 13.45 7.26
C ASN A 26 -7.25 12.78 8.49
N CYS A 27 -7.77 11.62 8.92
CA CYS A 27 -7.19 10.86 10.03
C CYS A 27 -5.74 10.44 9.73
N ILE A 28 -5.49 9.89 8.54
CA ILE A 28 -4.15 9.43 8.12
C ILE A 28 -3.18 10.62 8.09
N THR A 29 -3.56 11.73 7.44
CA THR A 29 -2.72 12.93 7.34
C THR A 29 -2.42 13.53 8.71
N HIS A 30 -3.41 13.61 9.60
CA HIS A 30 -3.19 14.13 10.95
C HIS A 30 -2.18 13.27 11.73
N LEU A 31 -2.32 11.95 11.68
CA LEU A 31 -1.42 11.02 12.37
C LEU A 31 0.01 11.11 11.83
N LEU A 32 0.16 11.16 10.50
CA LEU A 32 1.45 11.27 9.85
C LEU A 32 2.16 12.59 10.16
N ASN A 33 1.44 13.70 10.31
CA ASN A 33 2.04 15.00 10.67
C ASN A 33 2.54 15.08 12.13
N LEU A 34 2.03 14.23 13.03
CA LEU A 34 2.46 14.22 14.43
C LEU A 34 3.81 13.50 14.62
N ILE A 35 4.20 12.68 13.66
CA ILE A 35 5.42 11.87 13.73
C ILE A 35 6.38 12.40 12.67
N PRO A 36 7.63 12.76 13.02
CA PRO A 36 8.64 13.13 12.03
C PRO A 36 9.09 11.87 11.28
N TYR A 37 8.29 11.40 10.33
CA TYR A 37 8.62 10.27 9.48
C TYR A 37 9.33 10.75 8.22
N GLN A 38 10.18 9.89 7.67
CA GLN A 38 10.80 10.09 6.37
C GLN A 38 10.40 8.92 5.47
N ASP A 39 10.42 9.16 4.17
CA ASP A 39 10.24 8.08 3.22
C ASP A 39 11.46 7.16 3.27
N LEU A 40 11.23 5.95 3.77
CA LEU A 40 12.25 4.90 3.84
C LEU A 40 12.20 3.99 2.61
N THR A 41 11.39 4.30 1.59
CA THR A 41 11.39 3.49 0.38
C THR A 41 12.79 3.46 -0.22
N PRO A 42 13.43 2.27 -0.30
CA PRO A 42 14.75 2.18 -0.88
C PRO A 42 14.66 2.53 -2.36
N THR A 43 15.74 3.11 -2.88
CA THR A 43 15.85 3.36 -4.32
C THR A 43 15.67 2.04 -5.07
N PRO A 44 14.94 2.02 -6.20
CA PRO A 44 14.76 0.81 -6.98
C PRO A 44 16.12 0.17 -7.28
N PRO A 45 16.31 -1.14 -7.01
CA PRO A 45 17.57 -1.78 -7.31
C PRO A 45 17.80 -1.75 -8.82
N LYS A 46 19.04 -1.46 -9.24
CA LYS A 46 19.42 -1.61 -10.65
C LYS A 46 19.38 -3.09 -10.99
N LEU A 47 18.36 -3.50 -11.72
CA LEU A 47 18.30 -4.85 -12.26
C LEU A 47 19.38 -4.99 -13.35
N PRO A 48 20.13 -6.11 -13.38
CA PRO A 48 20.99 -6.39 -14.51
C PRO A 48 20.15 -6.49 -15.80
N PRO A 49 20.74 -6.22 -16.97
CA PRO A 49 20.06 -6.49 -18.23
C PRO A 49 19.61 -7.95 -18.26
N ARG A 50 18.42 -8.19 -18.81
CA ARG A 50 17.88 -9.54 -18.98
C ARG A 50 18.94 -10.39 -19.71
N PRO A 51 19.37 -11.54 -19.17
CA PRO A 51 20.27 -12.43 -19.91
C PRO A 51 19.59 -12.83 -21.22
N ASN A 52 20.38 -13.03 -22.29
CA ASN A 52 19.83 -13.58 -23.52
C ASN A 52 19.10 -14.88 -23.18
N ASP A 53 17.84 -14.98 -23.63
CA ASP A 53 17.07 -16.21 -23.49
C ASP A 53 17.94 -17.33 -24.08
N GLY A 54 18.35 -18.28 -23.24
CA GLY A 54 19.08 -19.46 -23.70
C GLY A 54 18.22 -20.28 -24.66
N ALA A 55 18.65 -21.50 -24.98
CA ALA A 55 17.86 -22.47 -25.77
C ALA A 55 16.61 -23.00 -25.03
N TYR A 56 15.94 -22.15 -24.24
CA TYR A 56 14.63 -22.44 -23.68
C TYR A 56 13.63 -22.54 -24.82
N LEU A 57 13.44 -23.77 -25.28
CA LEU A 57 12.32 -24.12 -26.13
C LEU A 57 11.10 -24.24 -25.23
N ARG A 58 10.20 -23.25 -25.32
CA ARG A 58 8.88 -23.36 -24.69
C ARG A 58 8.26 -24.69 -25.12
N PRO A 59 7.80 -25.56 -24.19
CA PRO A 59 7.13 -26.80 -24.55
C PRO A 59 5.95 -26.52 -25.49
N PRO A 60 5.70 -27.37 -26.50
CA PRO A 60 4.55 -27.25 -27.37
C PRO A 60 3.26 -27.04 -26.56
N LEU A 61 2.41 -26.11 -27.03
CA LEU A 61 1.13 -25.79 -26.39
C LEU A 61 0.24 -27.04 -26.22
N GLU A 62 0.38 -28.01 -27.13
CA GLU A 62 -0.32 -29.29 -27.13
C GLU A 62 -0.05 -30.14 -25.88
N ASN A 63 1.11 -29.96 -25.22
CA ASN A 63 1.47 -30.68 -24.00
C ASN A 63 0.99 -29.98 -22.72
N GLN A 64 0.30 -28.84 -22.83
CA GLN A 64 -0.16 -28.07 -21.69
C GLN A 64 -1.66 -28.31 -21.48
N THR A 65 -2.04 -28.78 -20.29
CA THR A 65 -3.44 -28.91 -19.91
C THR A 65 -3.99 -27.54 -19.53
N PHE A 66 -4.76 -26.92 -20.43
CA PHE A 66 -5.44 -25.67 -20.15
C PHE A 66 -6.74 -25.91 -19.40
N ILE A 67 -6.99 -25.06 -18.39
CA ILE A 67 -8.30 -24.91 -17.75
C ILE A 67 -9.24 -24.16 -18.71
N LEU A 68 -10.54 -24.43 -18.59
CA LEU A 68 -11.56 -23.77 -19.39
C LEU A 68 -11.57 -22.25 -19.10
N GLU A 69 -11.50 -21.43 -20.13
CA GLU A 69 -11.80 -20.01 -20.04
C GLU A 69 -13.31 -19.83 -19.88
N VAL A 70 -13.72 -19.19 -18.79
CA VAL A 70 -15.15 -19.00 -18.41
C VAL A 70 -15.65 -17.61 -18.83
N TRP A 71 -14.80 -16.77 -19.44
CA TRP A 71 -15.14 -15.40 -19.85
C TRP A 71 -14.64 -15.11 -21.26
#